data_AF-A0A285ED63-F1
#
_entry.id   AF-A0A285ED63-F1
#
_cell.length_a   1.000
_cell.length_b   1.000
_cell.length_c   1.000
_cell.angle_alpha   90.00
_cell.angle_beta   90.00
_cell.angle_gamma   90.00
#
_symmetry.space_group_name_H-M   'P 1'
#
loop_
_entity.id
_entity.type
_entity.pdbx_description
1 polymer ?
#
loop_
_entity_poly.entity_id
_entity_poly.type
_entity_poly.pdbx_seq_one_letter_code
_entity_poly.pdbx_strand_id
1 'polypeptide(L)'
;MRRTAGLAAGLLVLAGCGSEPSGPEEVVVTAGPQEVSVSPTQSCLDGEGQRYSTTPPILEVSPGTTIRLTVPASVADNGWSVQVFDEELEEQLGEVDVDRGQTVFDEITSSDVVPPAFYLVVVEDAGDRCDGFSGAWPVGFLRAGGSTGGTATAPPPG
;
A
#
# COMPACT_ATOMS: atom_id res chain seq x y z
N MET A 1 37.70 54.33 -33.70
CA MET A 1 36.59 54.68 -32.77
C MET A 1 36.01 53.39 -32.19
N ARG A 2 35.86 53.35 -30.87
CA ARG A 2 35.31 52.26 -30.02
C ARG A 2 33.89 51.85 -30.41
N ARG A 3 33.50 50.57 -30.21
CA ARG A 3 32.36 50.02 -29.40
C ARG A 3 32.51 48.49 -29.30
N THR A 4 33.03 47.93 -28.21
CA THR A 4 32.33 47.24 -27.08
C THR A 4 31.51 45.98 -27.41
N ALA A 5 32.05 44.83 -26.99
CA ALA A 5 31.49 43.72 -26.19
C ALA A 5 30.05 43.20 -26.39
N GLY A 6 29.92 41.87 -26.40
CA GLY A 6 28.69 41.12 -26.10
C GLY A 6 28.90 39.60 -26.03
N LEU A 7 29.13 39.07 -24.83
CA LEU A 7 29.00 37.65 -24.47
C LEU A 7 27.51 37.24 -24.44
N ALA A 8 27.19 36.02 -24.89
CA ALA A 8 26.16 35.10 -24.35
C ALA A 8 26.05 33.90 -25.31
N ALA A 9 26.59 32.70 -25.04
CA ALA A 9 26.20 31.75 -24.00
C ALA A 9 24.67 31.58 -23.92
N GLY A 10 24.15 30.60 -24.64
CA GLY A 10 22.76 30.15 -24.53
C GLY A 10 22.71 28.64 -24.72
N LEU A 11 22.99 27.91 -23.63
CA LEU A 11 22.68 26.48 -23.54
C LEU A 11 21.17 26.32 -23.71
N LEU A 12 20.74 25.64 -24.77
CA LEU A 12 19.37 25.16 -24.90
C LEU A 12 19.21 23.97 -23.94
N VAL A 13 18.44 24.24 -22.90
CA VAL A 13 18.07 23.36 -21.80
C VAL A 13 17.36 22.12 -22.36
N LEU A 14 17.86 20.94 -21.99
CA LEU A 14 17.16 19.67 -22.15
C LEU A 14 15.89 19.73 -21.31
N ALA A 15 14.74 19.93 -21.95
CA ALA A 15 13.45 19.69 -21.32
C ALA A 15 13.33 18.18 -21.09
N GLY A 16 13.68 17.73 -19.89
CA GLY A 16 13.31 16.41 -19.42
C GLY A 16 11.79 16.36 -19.30
N CYS A 17 11.13 15.59 -20.16
CA CYS A 17 9.79 15.11 -19.91
C CYS A 17 9.82 14.27 -18.64
N GLY A 18 9.56 14.90 -17.49
CA GLY A 18 9.09 14.19 -16.32
C GLY A 18 7.66 13.76 -16.61
N SER A 19 7.48 12.53 -17.07
CA SER A 19 6.15 11.92 -17.07
C SER A 19 5.82 11.63 -15.61
N GLU A 20 5.03 12.49 -14.97
CA GLU A 20 4.39 12.16 -13.70
C GLU A 20 3.56 10.89 -13.89
N PRO A 21 3.61 9.93 -12.95
CA PRO A 21 2.87 8.69 -13.07
C PRO A 21 1.39 9.00 -13.24
N SER A 22 0.83 8.62 -14.38
CA SER A 22 -0.54 8.97 -14.78
C SER A 22 -1.60 8.01 -14.19
N GLY A 23 -1.24 7.30 -13.13
CA GLY A 23 -2.04 6.23 -12.53
C GLY A 23 -1.92 6.26 -11.02
N PRO A 24 -2.79 5.50 -10.33
CA PRO A 24 -2.81 5.50 -8.88
C PRO A 24 -1.49 4.96 -8.31
N GLU A 25 -1.00 5.59 -7.25
CA GLU A 25 0.27 5.22 -6.63
C GLU A 25 0.14 3.90 -5.85
N GLU A 26 1.23 3.14 -5.81
CA GLU A 26 1.28 1.81 -5.18
C GLU A 26 1.89 1.88 -3.77
N VAL A 27 1.46 0.97 -2.90
CA VAL A 27 2.09 0.74 -1.59
C VAL A 27 3.04 -0.44 -1.70
N VAL A 28 4.25 -0.30 -1.15
CA VAL A 28 5.22 -1.40 -1.10
C VAL A 28 5.09 -2.13 0.24
N VAL A 29 4.95 -3.45 0.17
CA VAL A 29 4.87 -4.32 1.34
C VAL A 29 6.08 -5.25 1.36
N THR A 30 6.82 -5.23 2.46
CA THR A 30 7.94 -6.16 2.72
C THR A 30 7.59 -7.05 3.90
N ALA A 31 7.70 -8.38 3.71
CA ALA A 31 7.50 -9.36 4.77
C ALA A 31 8.53 -10.49 4.66
N GLY A 32 9.50 -10.50 5.58
CA GLY A 32 10.64 -11.40 5.48
C GLY A 32 11.45 -11.15 4.19
N PRO A 33 11.69 -12.17 3.34
CA PRO A 33 12.40 -11.99 2.07
C PRO A 33 11.52 -11.49 0.90
N GLN A 34 10.21 -11.34 1.12
CA GLN A 34 9.25 -10.95 0.08
C GLN A 34 9.07 -9.43 0.07
N GLU A 35 9.03 -8.86 -1.14
CA GLU A 35 8.68 -7.47 -1.39
C GLU A 35 7.70 -7.43 -2.57
N VAL A 36 6.55 -6.77 -2.38
CA VAL A 36 5.50 -6.65 -3.41
C VAL A 36 4.96 -5.23 -3.47
N SER A 37 4.70 -4.74 -4.67
CA SER A 37 3.89 -3.54 -4.88
C SER A 37 2.41 -3.92 -4.89
N VAL A 38 1.61 -3.15 -4.16
CA VAL A 38 0.18 -3.31 -4.02
C VAL A 38 -0.49 -2.13 -4.72
N SER A 39 -1.31 -2.42 -5.74
CA SER A 39 -2.13 -1.40 -6.39
C SER A 39 -3.42 -1.18 -5.59
N PRO A 40 -3.98 0.04 -5.58
CA PRO A 40 -5.18 0.31 -4.82
C PRO A 40 -6.42 -0.34 -5.46
N THR A 41 -7.41 -0.68 -4.64
CA THR A 41 -8.77 -1.03 -5.11
C THR A 41 -9.63 0.21 -5.31
N GLN A 42 -9.25 1.32 -4.67
CA GLN A 42 -9.85 2.64 -4.86
C GLN A 42 -8.85 3.74 -4.55
N SER A 43 -8.97 4.88 -5.21
CA SER A 43 -8.20 6.10 -4.88
C SER A 43 -8.89 7.37 -5.35
N CYS A 44 -8.56 8.49 -4.71
CA CYS A 44 -8.89 9.84 -5.17
C CYS A 44 -7.81 10.29 -6.16
N LEU A 45 -8.11 10.35 -7.45
CA LEU A 45 -7.18 10.80 -8.49
C LEU A 45 -7.75 12.04 -9.17
N ASP A 46 -6.98 13.12 -9.20
CA ASP A 46 -7.36 14.41 -9.80
C ASP A 46 -8.69 14.99 -9.28
N GLY A 47 -9.04 14.70 -8.02
CA GLY A 47 -10.29 15.18 -7.40
C GLY A 47 -11.51 14.31 -7.71
N GLU A 48 -11.32 13.19 -8.41
CA GLU A 48 -12.36 12.23 -8.72
C GLU A 48 -12.08 10.88 -8.04
N GLY A 49 -13.07 10.35 -7.31
CA GLY A 49 -12.99 9.03 -6.70
C GLY A 49 -13.10 7.93 -7.76
N GLN A 50 -12.10 7.05 -7.82
CA GLN A 50 -12.05 5.94 -8.77
C GLN A 50 -12.01 4.60 -8.03
N ARG A 51 -12.66 3.59 -8.60
CA ARG A 51 -12.58 2.19 -8.16
C ARG A 51 -11.91 1.35 -9.24
N TYR A 52 -11.04 0.46 -8.82
CA TYR A 52 -10.28 -0.42 -9.68
C TYR A 52 -10.66 -1.88 -9.39
N SER A 53 -10.70 -2.69 -10.44
CA SER A 53 -10.83 -4.14 -10.28
C SER A 53 -9.42 -4.73 -10.18
N THR A 54 -8.93 -4.92 -8.96
CA THR A 54 -7.63 -5.51 -8.66
C THR A 54 -7.80 -6.72 -7.77
N THR A 55 -6.90 -7.71 -7.92
CA THR A 55 -6.82 -8.84 -6.99
C THR A 55 -5.69 -8.54 -6.00
N PRO A 56 -5.99 -8.44 -4.69
CA PRO A 56 -4.96 -8.22 -3.67
C PRO A 56 -3.90 -9.33 -3.71
N PRO A 57 -2.59 -9.01 -3.60
CA PRO A 57 -1.57 -10.03 -3.46
C PRO A 57 -1.71 -10.73 -2.09
N ILE A 58 -1.33 -12.01 -2.04
CA ILE A 58 -1.32 -12.82 -0.82
C ILE A 58 0.12 -13.25 -0.53
N LEU A 59 0.60 -12.98 0.67
CA LEU A 59 1.96 -13.26 1.14
C LEU A 59 1.95 -14.40 2.16
N GLU A 60 2.71 -15.46 1.91
CA GLU A 60 2.92 -16.53 2.89
C GLU A 60 4.02 -16.11 3.87
N VAL A 61 3.74 -16.09 5.17
CA VAL A 61 4.66 -15.57 6.20
C VAL A 61 4.89 -16.57 7.32
N SER A 62 6.10 -16.58 7.88
CA SER A 62 6.35 -17.32 9.12
C SER A 62 5.74 -16.58 10.32
N PRO A 63 5.37 -17.26 11.41
CA PRO A 63 4.99 -16.60 12.66
C PRO A 63 6.06 -15.62 13.14
N GLY A 64 5.64 -14.43 13.60
CA GLY A 64 6.52 -13.38 14.11
C GLY A 64 7.30 -12.61 13.04
N THR A 65 6.94 -12.78 11.76
CA THR A 65 7.56 -12.01 10.67
C THR A 65 7.11 -10.56 10.76
N THR A 66 8.04 -9.62 10.88
CA THR A 66 7.75 -8.19 10.77
C THR A 66 7.20 -7.86 9.38
N ILE A 67 6.10 -7.12 9.36
CA ILE A 67 5.46 -6.62 8.14
C ILE A 67 5.75 -5.13 8.05
N ARG A 68 6.44 -4.74 6.98
CA ARG A 68 6.79 -3.34 6.71
C ARG A 68 5.97 -2.81 5.55
N LEU A 69 5.23 -1.74 5.80
CA LEU A 69 4.40 -1.03 4.84
C LEU A 69 5.11 0.28 4.48
N THR A 70 5.28 0.55 3.19
CA THR A 70 5.86 1.80 2.68
C THR A 70 4.87 2.45 1.74
N VAL A 71 4.35 3.61 2.13
CA VAL A 71 3.38 4.38 1.35
C VAL A 71 4.08 5.49 0.56
N PRO A 72 3.48 5.95 -0.55
CA PRO A 72 3.91 7.18 -1.23
C PRO A 72 3.89 8.40 -0.30
N ALA A 73 4.75 9.38 -0.58
CA ALA A 73 4.83 10.61 0.22
C ALA A 73 3.49 11.39 0.23
N SER A 74 2.78 11.40 -0.90
CA SER A 74 1.45 12.00 -1.03
C SER A 74 0.44 11.43 -0.04
N VAL A 75 0.43 10.10 0.14
CA VAL A 75 -0.43 9.38 1.09
C VAL A 75 0.01 9.70 2.53
N ALA A 76 1.31 9.65 2.81
CA ALA A 76 1.84 10.00 4.13
C ALA A 76 1.49 11.43 4.57
N ASP A 77 1.64 12.40 3.66
CA ASP A 77 1.30 13.81 3.91
C ASP A 77 -0.19 14.01 4.18
N ASN A 78 -1.04 13.23 3.50
CA ASN A 78 -2.48 13.23 3.75
C ASN A 78 -2.85 12.55 5.07
N GLY A 79 -2.01 11.68 5.61
CA GLY A 79 -2.34 10.82 6.75
C GLY A 79 -2.89 9.47 6.28
N TRP A 80 -2.68 8.43 7.06
CA TRP A 80 -3.14 7.08 6.75
C TRP A 80 -3.17 6.19 7.98
N SER A 81 -3.90 5.10 7.90
CA SER A 81 -3.97 4.06 8.92
C SER A 81 -3.88 2.66 8.30
N VAL A 82 -3.68 1.67 9.16
CA VAL A 82 -3.68 0.25 8.80
C VAL A 82 -4.88 -0.41 9.46
N GLN A 83 -5.83 -0.89 8.66
CA GLN A 83 -6.95 -1.68 9.14
C GLN A 83 -6.64 -3.17 8.99
N VAL A 84 -6.99 -3.95 10.00
CA VAL A 84 -6.83 -5.40 10.02
C VAL A 84 -8.20 -6.04 9.79
N PHE A 85 -8.30 -6.92 8.81
CA PHE A 85 -9.52 -7.66 8.49
C PHE A 85 -9.31 -9.17 8.58
N ASP A 86 -10.41 -9.91 8.69
CA ASP A 86 -10.44 -11.37 8.53
C ASP A 86 -10.00 -11.83 7.12
N GLU A 87 -10.08 -13.14 6.86
CA GLU A 87 -9.67 -13.74 5.57
C GLU A 87 -10.65 -13.47 4.41
N GLU A 88 -11.83 -12.90 4.68
CA GLU A 88 -12.87 -12.63 3.69
C GLU A 88 -13.04 -11.11 3.41
N LEU A 89 -12.28 -10.25 4.11
CA LEU A 89 -12.44 -8.79 4.10
C LEU A 89 -13.83 -8.34 4.61
N GLU A 90 -14.45 -9.11 5.51
CA GLU A 90 -15.80 -8.84 6.02
C GLU A 90 -15.79 -8.19 7.41
N GLU A 91 -15.04 -8.76 8.37
CA GLU A 91 -14.92 -8.25 9.74
C GLU A 91 -13.61 -7.48 9.94
N GLN A 92 -13.70 -6.23 10.41
CA GLN A 92 -12.54 -5.47 10.87
C GLN A 92 -12.14 -5.95 12.28
N LEU A 93 -10.96 -6.54 12.39
CA LEU A 93 -10.38 -7.09 13.60
C LEU A 93 -9.63 -6.02 14.43
N GLY A 94 -9.19 -4.94 13.78
CA GLY A 94 -8.47 -3.86 14.43
C GLY A 94 -8.05 -2.72 13.49
N GLU A 95 -7.43 -1.71 14.07
CA GLU A 95 -6.91 -0.54 13.36
C GLU A 95 -5.67 -0.01 14.09
N VAL A 96 -4.71 0.48 13.32
CA VAL A 96 -3.52 1.17 13.81
C VAL A 96 -3.39 2.49 13.07
N ASP A 97 -3.45 3.59 13.80
CA ASP A 97 -3.14 4.92 13.30
C ASP A 97 -1.64 5.07 13.05
N VAL A 98 -1.28 5.72 11.94
CA VAL A 98 0.10 6.08 11.63
C VAL A 98 0.24 7.60 11.69
N ASP A 99 1.33 8.09 12.29
CA ASP A 99 1.57 9.52 12.40
C ASP A 99 1.61 10.17 11.01
N ARG A 100 0.91 11.30 10.84
CA ARG A 100 0.91 12.04 9.57
C ARG A 100 2.35 12.42 9.16
N GLY A 101 2.68 12.17 7.90
CA GLY A 101 4.00 12.38 7.30
C GLY A 101 4.93 11.16 7.41
N GLN A 102 4.55 10.12 8.15
CA GLN A 102 5.32 8.87 8.22
C GLN A 102 5.07 8.01 6.97
N THR A 103 6.11 7.79 6.17
CA THR A 103 6.00 6.99 4.93
C THR A 103 6.23 5.49 5.15
N VAL A 104 6.70 5.08 6.33
CA VAL A 104 7.08 3.70 6.64
C VAL A 104 6.47 3.30 7.97
N PHE A 105 5.79 2.16 8.01
CA PHE A 105 5.27 1.55 9.22
C PHE A 105 5.76 0.09 9.31
N ASP A 106 6.34 -0.29 10.44
CA ASP A 106 6.92 -1.63 10.65
C ASP A 106 6.66 -2.21 12.06
N GLU A 107 5.60 -1.73 12.72
CA GLU A 107 5.28 -2.11 14.11
C GLU A 107 4.37 -3.35 14.22
N ILE A 108 3.84 -3.86 13.10
CA ILE A 108 3.03 -5.09 13.07
C ILE A 108 3.89 -6.29 12.70
N THR A 109 3.71 -7.38 13.43
CA THR A 109 4.20 -8.71 13.08
C THR A 109 3.06 -9.61 12.67
N SER A 110 3.37 -10.65 11.88
CA SER A 110 2.39 -11.65 11.48
C SER A 110 1.76 -12.40 12.65
N SER A 111 2.31 -12.34 13.87
CA SER A 111 1.75 -13.01 15.06
C SER A 111 0.80 -12.12 15.88
N ASP A 112 0.73 -10.81 15.60
CA ASP A 112 -0.13 -9.88 16.34
C ASP A 112 -1.61 -10.05 15.97
N VAL A 113 -1.88 -10.61 14.80
CA VAL A 113 -3.24 -10.90 14.31
C VAL A 113 -3.63 -12.33 14.71
N VAL A 114 -4.79 -12.53 15.33
CA VAL A 114 -5.16 -13.86 15.85
C VAL A 114 -5.38 -14.90 14.73
N PRO A 115 -6.25 -14.65 13.73
CA PRO A 115 -6.42 -15.57 12.62
C PRO A 115 -5.12 -15.84 11.86
N PRO A 116 -4.93 -17.07 11.33
CA PRO A 116 -3.75 -17.38 10.52
C PRO A 116 -3.82 -16.79 9.11
N ALA A 117 -5.02 -16.49 8.62
CA ALA A 117 -5.29 -15.80 7.38
C ALA A 117 -5.97 -14.47 7.70
N PHE A 118 -5.46 -13.37 7.16
CA PHE A 118 -5.97 -12.03 7.44
C PHE A 118 -5.56 -11.08 6.32
N TYR A 119 -6.24 -9.93 6.23
CA TYR A 119 -5.81 -8.82 5.38
C TYR A 119 -5.33 -7.65 6.21
N LEU A 120 -4.29 -6.97 5.72
CA LEU A 120 -4.02 -5.60 6.09
C LEU A 120 -4.49 -4.71 4.96
N VAL A 121 -5.23 -3.66 5.29
CA VAL A 121 -5.68 -2.65 4.33
C VAL A 121 -5.05 -1.33 4.76
N VAL A 122 -4.13 -0.83 3.95
CA VAL A 122 -3.66 0.56 4.09
C VAL A 122 -4.78 1.46 3.61
N VAL A 123 -5.19 2.43 4.43
CA VAL A 123 -6.25 3.37 4.11
C VAL A 123 -5.72 4.78 4.28
N GLU A 124 -5.81 5.57 3.21
CA GLU A 124 -5.49 6.99 3.25
C GLU A 124 -6.57 7.76 4.03
N ASP A 125 -6.19 8.82 4.74
CA ASP A 125 -7.15 9.73 5.34
C ASP A 125 -8.01 10.38 4.25
N ALA A 126 -9.32 10.18 4.37
CA ALA A 126 -10.31 10.93 3.62
C ALA A 126 -10.33 12.38 4.12
N GLY A 127 -9.43 13.22 3.62
CA GLY A 127 -9.51 14.67 3.83
C GLY A 127 -10.77 15.28 3.20
N ASP A 128 -10.83 16.61 3.08
CA ASP A 128 -11.95 17.29 2.42
C ASP A 128 -11.99 17.09 0.88
N ARG A 129 -11.05 16.30 0.33
CA ARG A 129 -10.96 16.01 -1.10
C ARG A 129 -11.84 14.81 -1.46
N CYS A 130 -12.34 14.80 -2.70
CA CYS A 130 -13.14 13.70 -3.26
C CYS A 130 -14.35 13.27 -2.41
N ASP A 131 -15.04 14.21 -1.76
CA ASP A 131 -16.26 13.93 -0.95
C ASP A 131 -16.07 12.83 0.11
N GLY A 132 -14.88 12.78 0.74
CA GLY A 132 -14.55 11.77 1.75
C GLY A 132 -14.12 10.42 1.17
N PHE A 133 -13.81 10.35 -0.13
CA PHE A 133 -13.27 9.17 -0.78
C PHE A 133 -11.76 9.07 -0.57
N SER A 134 -11.29 7.94 -0.05
CA SER A 134 -9.87 7.70 0.22
C SER A 134 -9.28 6.53 -0.58
N GLY A 135 -7.95 6.50 -0.65
CA GLY A 135 -7.19 5.36 -1.14
C GLY A 135 -7.30 4.13 -0.23
N ALA A 136 -7.36 2.94 -0.84
CA ALA A 136 -7.29 1.67 -0.12
C ALA A 136 -6.42 0.63 -0.85
N TRP A 137 -5.45 0.05 -0.14
CA TRP A 137 -4.51 -0.95 -0.67
C TRP A 137 -4.55 -2.23 0.19
N PRO A 138 -5.42 -3.19 -0.16
CA PRO A 138 -5.50 -4.47 0.54
C PRO A 138 -4.33 -5.39 0.17
N VAL A 139 -3.78 -6.07 1.17
CA VAL A 139 -2.79 -7.15 1.03
C VAL A 139 -3.12 -8.30 1.99
N GLY A 140 -3.18 -9.52 1.46
CA GLY A 140 -3.48 -10.71 2.23
C GLY A 140 -2.23 -11.36 2.81
N PHE A 141 -2.36 -11.98 3.97
CA PHE A 141 -1.30 -12.74 4.62
C PHE A 141 -1.79 -14.12 5.02
N LEU A 142 -0.96 -15.13 4.79
CA LEU A 142 -1.17 -16.51 5.24
C LEU A 142 0.00 -16.93 6.13
N ARG A 143 -0.25 -17.08 7.43
CA ARG A 143 0.75 -17.53 8.39
C ARG A 143 0.95 -19.04 8.29
N ALA A 144 2.19 -19.46 8.06
CA ALA A 144 2.58 -20.87 8.02
C ALA A 144 2.20 -21.58 9.34
N GLY A 145 1.62 -22.78 9.21
CA GLY A 145 1.19 -23.61 10.34
C GLY A 145 -0.22 -23.30 10.88
N GLY A 146 -0.94 -22.36 10.26
CA GLY A 146 -2.36 -22.15 10.53
C GLY A 146 -3.25 -23.02 9.65
N SER A 147 -4.32 -23.57 10.22
CA SER A 147 -5.39 -24.18 9.43
C SER A 147 -6.16 -23.07 8.73
N THR A 148 -6.04 -22.96 7.40
CA THR A 148 -7.11 -22.36 6.59
C THR A 148 -8.35 -23.22 6.80
N GLY A 149 -9.53 -22.61 6.96
CA GLY A 149 -10.80 -23.28 7.27
C GLY A 149 -11.32 -24.25 6.21
N GLY A 150 -10.45 -24.86 5.39
CA GLY A 150 -10.79 -25.94 4.47
C GLY A 150 -10.88 -27.26 5.21
N THR A 151 -12.10 -27.79 5.34
CA THR A 151 -12.39 -29.13 5.84
C THR A 151 -11.47 -30.17 5.19
N ALA A 152 -10.48 -30.66 5.94
CA ALA A 152 -9.70 -31.82 5.53
C ALA A 152 -10.64 -33.03 5.48
N THR A 153 -11.08 -33.41 4.28
CA THR A 153 -11.71 -34.71 4.05
C THR A 153 -10.69 -35.77 4.40
N ALA A 154 -10.91 -36.49 5.51
CA ALA A 154 -10.09 -37.64 5.88
C ALA A 154 -10.12 -38.70 4.75
N PRO A 155 -8.99 -39.35 4.43
CA PRO A 155 -9.00 -40.44 3.46
C PRO A 155 -9.75 -41.65 4.05
N PRO A 156 -10.51 -42.40 3.25
CA PRO A 156 -11.27 -43.55 3.74
C PRO A 156 -10.33 -44.64 4.27
N PRO A 157 -10.73 -45.36 5.33
CA PRO A 157 -9.96 -46.52 5.79
C PRO A 157 -9.96 -47.60 4.71
N GLY A 158 -8.75 -48.11 4.42
CA GLY A 158 -8.53 -49.27 3.56
C GLY A 158 -8.85 -50.59 4.24
#